data_AF-A0A165E114-F1
#
_entry.id   AF-A0A165E114-F1
#
_cell.length_a   1.000
_cell.length_b   1.000
_cell.length_c   1.000
_cell.angle_alpha   90.00
_cell.angle_beta   90.00
_cell.angle_gamma   90.00
#
_symmetry.space_group_name_H-M   'P 1'
#
loop_
_entity.id
_entity.type
_entity.pdbx_description
1 polymer ?
#
loop_
_entity_poly.entity_id
_entity_poly.type
_entity_poly.pdbx_seq_one_letter_code
_entity_poly.pdbx_strand_id
1 'polypeptide(L)'
;MPPTVPSIRIALKSMKTHTYLIPVKITSTWSELQLTLRKIFPSFQSPFIIYAESGDIIHSSVWSSYVTDQALFFVEPRPKEKLRLIVDVSGPSEPVTVAVYPWGELQHMMDRFAKRLGKDPTGARLEKDGSTLHLSQTVEEAGIVSEDRLMCTWRDEL
;
A
#
# COMPACT_ATOMS: atom_id res chain seq x y z
N MET A 1 40.04 -14.77 7.72
CA MET A 1 39.20 -13.60 7.37
C MET A 1 38.01 -13.60 8.31
N PRO A 2 37.61 -12.48 8.91
CA PRO A 2 36.36 -12.43 9.67
C PRO A 2 35.19 -12.79 8.73
N PRO A 3 34.15 -13.48 9.22
CA PRO A 3 33.00 -13.83 8.38
C PRO A 3 32.31 -12.55 7.90
N THR A 4 32.21 -12.37 6.58
CA THR A 4 31.46 -11.27 5.98
C THR A 4 29.99 -11.43 6.37
N VAL A 5 29.41 -10.44 7.04
CA VAL A 5 27.99 -10.48 7.43
C VAL A 5 27.14 -10.39 6.15
N PRO A 6 26.29 -11.39 5.86
CA PRO A 6 25.42 -11.35 4.68
C PRO A 6 24.54 -10.10 4.70
N SER A 7 24.59 -9.31 3.64
CA SER A 7 23.98 -7.98 3.61
C SER A 7 23.38 -7.68 2.24
N ILE A 8 22.20 -7.05 2.25
CA ILE A 8 21.60 -6.45 1.06
C ILE A 8 22.15 -5.04 0.87
N ARG A 9 21.99 -4.52 -0.34
CA ARG A 9 22.29 -3.14 -0.73
C ARG A 9 21.00 -2.42 -1.04
N ILE A 10 20.79 -1.26 -0.43
CA ILE A 10 19.64 -0.41 -0.71
C ILE A 10 20.10 0.98 -1.13
N ALA A 11 19.55 1.51 -2.22
CA ALA A 11 19.73 2.91 -2.62
C ALA A 11 18.39 3.60 -2.86
N LEU A 12 18.38 4.93 -2.78
CA LEU A 12 17.27 5.71 -3.29
C LEU A 12 17.20 5.57 -4.80
N LYS A 13 16.01 5.39 -5.37
CA LYS A 13 15.84 5.32 -6.84
C LYS A 13 16.33 6.58 -7.56
N SER A 14 16.19 7.74 -6.91
CA SER A 14 16.69 9.04 -7.38
C SER A 14 18.21 9.22 -7.22
N MET A 15 18.86 8.39 -6.39
CA MET A 15 20.30 8.48 -6.09
C MET A 15 20.93 7.09 -6.00
N LYS A 16 21.04 6.43 -7.15
CA LYS A 16 21.53 5.04 -7.27
C LYS A 16 23.00 4.85 -6.89
N THR A 17 23.79 5.92 -6.88
CA THR A 17 25.23 5.89 -6.59
C THR A 17 25.56 5.72 -5.11
N HIS A 18 24.60 6.01 -4.21
CA HIS A 18 24.78 5.87 -2.78
C HIS A 18 23.98 4.68 -2.25
N THR A 19 24.68 3.61 -1.87
CA THR A 19 24.06 2.39 -1.34
C THR A 19 24.34 2.22 0.15
N TYR A 20 23.31 1.90 0.92
CA TYR A 20 23.38 1.44 2.29
C TYR A 20 23.52 -0.08 2.31
N LEU A 21 24.45 -0.58 3.13
CA LEU A 21 24.59 -2.01 3.41
C LEU A 21 23.78 -2.36 4.65
N ILE A 22 22.88 -3.35 4.51
CA ILE A 22 21.95 -3.72 5.56
C ILE A 22 22.01 -5.24 5.76
N PRO A 23 22.28 -5.73 6.99
CA PRO A 23 22.34 -7.16 7.24
C PRO A 23 21.02 -7.87 6.91
N VAL A 24 21.10 -8.99 6.20
CA VAL A 24 19.93 -9.82 5.80
C VAL A 24 19.06 -10.18 7.01
N LYS A 25 19.69 -10.44 8.17
CA LYS A 25 19.02 -10.82 9.42
C LYS A 25 17.99 -9.78 9.91
N ILE A 26 18.16 -8.49 9.59
CA ILE A 26 17.27 -7.41 10.05
C ILE A 26 16.38 -6.85 8.93
N THR A 27 16.32 -7.56 7.81
CA THR A 27 15.46 -7.24 6.66
C THR A 27 14.84 -8.50 6.08
N SER A 28 14.78 -9.60 6.83
CA SER A 28 14.36 -10.90 6.32
C SER A 28 12.86 -10.96 6.03
N THR A 29 12.09 -10.18 6.79
CA THR A 29 10.65 -10.00 6.59
C THR A 29 10.35 -8.59 6.09
N TRP A 30 9.16 -8.42 5.48
CA TRP A 30 8.70 -7.11 5.03
C TRP A 30 8.66 -6.11 6.18
N SER A 31 8.06 -6.48 7.31
CA SER A 31 7.94 -5.62 8.51
C SER A 31 9.30 -5.15 9.04
N GLU A 32 10.31 -6.03 9.06
CA GLU A 32 11.68 -5.68 9.44
C GLU A 32 12.31 -4.70 8.45
N LEU A 33 12.15 -4.94 7.14
CA LEU A 33 12.57 -4.00 6.11
C LEU A 33 11.91 -2.63 6.34
N GLN A 34 10.60 -2.59 6.61
CA GLN A 34 9.87 -1.34 6.82
C GLN A 34 10.47 -0.53 7.98
N LEU A 35 10.73 -1.18 9.10
CA LEU A 35 11.33 -0.55 10.27
C LEU A 35 12.74 -0.06 9.99
N THR A 36 13.54 -0.83 9.25
CA THR A 36 14.91 -0.46 8.89
C THR A 36 14.95 0.72 7.91
N LEU A 37 14.09 0.71 6.88
CA LEU A 37 13.98 1.82 5.93
C LEU A 37 13.53 3.12 6.59
N ARG A 38 12.61 3.08 7.56
CA ARG A 38 12.21 4.27 8.34
C ARG A 38 13.37 4.88 9.15
N LYS A 39 14.32 4.06 9.58
CA LYS A 39 15.52 4.55 10.29
C LYS A 39 16.53 5.18 9.34
N ILE A 40 16.72 4.58 8.16
CA ILE A 40 17.67 5.08 7.14
C ILE A 40 17.12 6.33 6.44
N PHE A 41 15.82 6.33 6.16
CA PHE A 41 15.11 7.39 5.44
C PHE A 41 13.99 8.00 6.31
N PRO A 42 14.33 8.72 7.39
CA PRO A 42 13.33 9.27 8.32
C PRO A 42 12.41 10.32 7.67
N SER A 43 12.82 10.91 6.53
CA SER A 43 12.02 11.84 5.76
C SER A 43 10.87 11.18 4.97
N PHE A 44 10.85 9.84 4.88
CA PHE A 44 9.76 9.11 4.23
C PHE A 44 8.51 9.14 5.09
N GLN A 45 7.63 10.10 4.81
CA GLN A 45 6.30 10.20 5.43
C GLN A 45 5.27 9.26 4.79
N SER A 46 5.57 8.71 3.61
CA SER A 46 4.74 7.75 2.87
C SER A 46 5.31 6.33 3.03
N PRO A 47 4.51 5.28 2.81
CA PRO A 47 5.07 3.95 2.57
C PRO A 47 5.97 3.99 1.33
N PHE A 48 6.80 2.97 1.16
CA PHE A 48 7.82 2.90 0.11
C PHE A 48 7.42 1.91 -0.98
N ILE A 49 7.94 2.14 -2.18
CA ILE A 49 8.01 1.17 -3.26
C ILE A 49 9.42 0.60 -3.27
N ILE A 50 9.54 -0.72 -3.37
CA ILE A 50 10.81 -1.42 -3.49
C ILE A 50 10.91 -1.96 -4.91
N TYR A 51 12.05 -1.72 -5.54
CA TYR A 51 12.37 -2.19 -6.87
C TYR A 51 13.54 -3.16 -6.81
N ALA A 52 13.43 -4.25 -7.57
CA ALA A 52 14.57 -5.09 -7.89
C ALA A 52 15.57 -4.33 -8.78
N GLU A 53 16.77 -4.89 -8.93
CA GLU A 53 17.78 -4.35 -9.86
C GLU A 53 17.28 -4.30 -11.31
N SER A 54 16.42 -5.26 -11.71
CA SER A 54 15.74 -5.29 -13.02
C SER A 54 14.78 -4.12 -13.25
N GLY A 55 14.36 -3.43 -12.18
CA GLY A 55 13.32 -2.40 -12.21
C GLY A 55 11.92 -2.90 -11.86
N ASP A 56 11.75 -4.20 -11.60
CA ASP A 56 10.46 -4.76 -11.19
C ASP A 56 10.07 -4.33 -9.77
N ILE A 57 8.78 -4.04 -9.56
CA ILE A 57 8.25 -3.73 -8.23
C ILE A 57 8.14 -5.01 -7.41
N ILE A 58 8.71 -5.01 -6.20
CA ILE A 58 8.66 -6.14 -5.28
C ILE A 58 7.48 -5.98 -4.33
N HIS A 59 6.55 -6.93 -4.38
CA HIS A 59 5.43 -6.97 -3.46
C HIS A 59 5.84 -7.47 -2.07
N SER A 60 5.16 -6.99 -1.03
CA SER A 60 5.44 -7.35 0.36
C SER A 60 5.37 -8.86 0.62
N SER A 61 4.42 -9.54 -0.04
CA SER A 61 4.19 -10.99 0.12
C SER A 61 5.32 -11.86 -0.42
N VAL A 62 6.14 -11.36 -1.34
CA VAL A 62 7.23 -12.11 -1.96
C VAL A 62 8.61 -11.66 -1.50
N TRP A 63 8.69 -10.60 -0.69
CA TRP A 63 9.94 -9.96 -0.26
C TRP A 63 11.00 -10.95 0.22
N SER A 64 10.64 -11.88 1.11
CA SER A 64 11.58 -12.85 1.68
C SER A 64 12.26 -13.76 0.64
N SER A 65 11.69 -13.90 -0.57
CA SER A 65 12.31 -14.64 -1.68
C SER A 65 13.42 -13.86 -2.40
N TYR A 66 13.44 -12.53 -2.24
CA TYR A 66 14.43 -11.65 -2.87
C TYR A 66 15.63 -11.37 -1.96
N VAL A 67 15.48 -11.50 -0.63
CA VAL A 67 16.50 -11.10 0.35
C VAL A 67 17.65 -12.12 0.38
N THR A 68 18.67 -11.85 -0.42
CA THR A 68 19.88 -12.68 -0.50
C THR A 68 21.13 -11.82 -0.33
N ASP A 69 22.27 -12.43 -0.01
CA ASP A 69 23.52 -11.69 0.16
C ASP A 69 23.87 -10.93 -1.13
N GLN A 70 24.32 -9.69 -0.98
CA GLN A 70 24.65 -8.74 -2.05
C GLN A 70 23.50 -8.29 -2.96
N ALA A 71 22.26 -8.73 -2.73
CA ALA A 71 21.12 -8.29 -3.52
C ALA A 71 20.95 -6.76 -3.46
N LEU A 72 20.74 -6.13 -4.62
CA LEU A 72 20.56 -4.68 -4.76
C LEU A 72 19.08 -4.33 -4.97
N PHE A 73 18.60 -3.38 -4.17
CA PHE A 73 17.26 -2.83 -4.27
C PHE A 73 17.29 -1.32 -4.37
N PHE A 74 16.30 -0.78 -5.08
CA PHE A 74 16.03 0.65 -5.11
C PHE A 74 14.74 0.94 -4.37
N VAL A 75 14.72 2.03 -3.63
CA VAL A 75 13.54 2.45 -2.86
C VAL A 75 13.15 3.88 -3.18
N GLU A 76 11.85 4.14 -3.19
CA GLU A 76 11.33 5.50 -3.28
C GLU A 76 10.05 5.63 -2.45
N PRO A 77 9.73 6.85 -1.97
CA PRO A 77 8.48 7.07 -1.28
C PRO A 77 7.32 6.93 -2.27
N ARG A 78 6.24 6.25 -1.86
CA ARG A 78 5.01 6.21 -2.65
C ARG A 78 4.48 7.63 -2.86
N PRO A 79 4.01 7.97 -4.07
CA PRO A 79 3.52 9.32 -4.39
C PRO A 79 2.36 9.70 -3.48
N LYS A 80 2.42 10.83 -2.78
CA LYS A 80 1.38 11.30 -1.83
C LYS A 80 0.05 11.71 -2.49
N GLU A 81 -0.11 11.46 -3.78
CA GLU A 81 -1.31 11.80 -4.49
C GLU A 81 -2.46 10.89 -4.05
N LYS A 82 -3.56 11.53 -3.67
CA LYS A 82 -4.79 10.82 -3.33
C LYS A 82 -5.62 10.64 -4.59
N LEU A 83 -6.17 9.46 -4.76
CA LEU A 83 -7.24 9.21 -5.72
C LEU A 83 -8.53 9.83 -5.19
N ARG A 84 -9.29 10.46 -6.08
CA ARG A 84 -10.64 10.96 -5.79
C ARG A 84 -11.63 9.91 -6.27
N LEU A 85 -12.35 9.27 -5.37
CA LEU A 85 -13.36 8.26 -5.71
C LEU A 85 -14.74 8.86 -5.51
N ILE A 86 -15.68 8.45 -6.35
CA ILE A 86 -17.10 8.81 -6.23
C ILE A 86 -17.81 7.58 -5.66
N VAL A 87 -18.43 7.70 -4.50
CA VAL A 87 -19.13 6.60 -3.85
C VAL A 87 -20.63 6.88 -3.89
N ASP A 88 -21.33 6.09 -4.70
CA ASP A 88 -22.79 6.04 -4.72
C ASP A 88 -23.25 5.18 -3.53
N VAL A 89 -24.20 5.70 -2.73
CA VAL A 89 -24.77 4.98 -1.58
C VAL A 89 -26.19 4.55 -1.95
N SER A 90 -26.56 3.31 -1.67
CA SER A 90 -27.96 2.88 -1.86
C SER A 90 -28.93 3.79 -1.12
N GLY A 91 -29.92 4.34 -1.84
CA GLY A 91 -30.94 5.23 -1.30
C GLY A 91 -30.99 6.59 -2.02
N PRO A 92 -31.74 7.57 -1.48
CA PRO A 92 -31.98 8.87 -2.13
C PRO A 92 -30.81 9.86 -1.97
N SER A 93 -29.63 9.40 -1.51
CA SER A 93 -28.51 10.28 -1.18
C SER A 93 -27.69 10.62 -2.42
N GLU A 94 -27.19 11.86 -2.46
CA GLU A 94 -26.22 12.27 -3.48
C GLU A 94 -24.91 11.47 -3.35
N PRO A 95 -24.19 11.25 -4.47
CA PRO A 95 -22.89 10.59 -4.44
C PRO A 95 -21.90 11.35 -3.58
N VAL A 96 -21.07 10.63 -2.83
CA VAL A 96 -20.08 11.23 -1.94
C VAL A 96 -18.69 11.06 -2.52
N THR A 97 -17.95 12.16 -2.65
CA THR A 97 -16.53 12.10 -3.03
C THR A 97 -15.65 11.80 -1.82
N VAL A 98 -14.78 10.80 -1.95
CA VAL A 98 -13.78 10.43 -0.95
C VAL A 98 -12.37 10.50 -1.54
N ALA A 99 -11.41 10.95 -0.72
CA ALA A 99 -10.00 11.01 -1.12
C ALA A 99 -9.20 9.93 -0.38
N VAL A 100 -8.60 9.02 -1.12
CA VAL A 100 -7.87 7.86 -0.58
C VAL A 100 -6.47 7.74 -1.16
N TYR A 101 -5.56 7.12 -0.42
CA TYR A 101 -4.26 6.75 -0.97
C TYR A 101 -4.36 5.40 -1.69
N PRO A 102 -3.66 5.19 -2.82
CA PRO A 102 -3.65 3.91 -3.54
C PRO A 102 -3.28 2.70 -2.66
N TRP A 103 -2.37 2.89 -1.71
CA TRP A 103 -1.92 1.85 -0.77
C TRP A 103 -2.75 1.75 0.51
N GLY A 104 -3.84 2.53 0.63
CA GLY A 104 -4.73 2.43 1.77
C GLY A 104 -5.62 1.20 1.64
N GLU A 105 -5.80 0.46 2.73
CA GLU A 105 -6.79 -0.64 2.78
C GLU A 105 -8.21 -0.10 2.59
N LEU A 106 -9.01 -0.82 1.82
CA LEU A 106 -10.42 -0.49 1.58
C LEU A 106 -11.22 -0.50 2.88
N GLN A 107 -10.90 -1.39 3.83
CA GLN A 107 -11.53 -1.40 5.15
C GLN A 107 -11.38 -0.05 5.87
N HIS A 108 -10.18 0.53 5.92
CA HIS A 108 -9.96 1.84 6.55
C HIS A 108 -10.65 2.99 5.82
N MET A 109 -10.87 2.87 4.50
CA MET A 109 -11.73 3.81 3.78
C MET A 109 -13.18 3.64 4.25
N MET A 110 -13.67 2.41 4.28
CA MET A 110 -15.04 2.07 4.65
C MET A 110 -15.39 2.46 6.08
N ASP A 111 -14.50 2.21 7.05
CA ASP A 111 -14.72 2.60 8.45
C ASP A 111 -14.92 4.12 8.59
N ARG A 112 -14.10 4.90 7.90
CA ARG A 112 -14.21 6.37 7.90
C ARG A 112 -15.46 6.83 7.18
N PHE A 113 -15.82 6.16 6.08
CA PHE A 113 -17.00 6.47 5.29
C PHE A 113 -18.29 6.18 6.07
N ALA A 114 -18.43 4.98 6.63
CA ALA A 114 -19.55 4.57 7.45
C ALA A 114 -19.72 5.50 8.67
N LYS A 115 -18.63 5.81 9.38
CA LYS A 115 -18.64 6.78 10.49
C LYS A 115 -19.15 8.16 10.06
N ARG A 116 -18.77 8.64 8.87
CA ARG A 116 -19.24 9.93 8.33
C ARG A 116 -20.74 9.92 8.03
N LEU A 117 -21.27 8.77 7.62
CA LEU A 117 -22.69 8.57 7.35
C LEU A 117 -23.51 8.12 8.57
N GLY A 118 -22.88 7.95 9.73
CA GLY A 118 -23.55 7.43 10.93
C GLY A 118 -24.01 5.97 10.80
N LYS A 119 -23.35 5.19 9.94
CA LYS A 119 -23.64 3.77 9.67
C LYS A 119 -22.60 2.85 10.33
N ASP A 120 -22.99 1.60 10.56
CA ASP A 120 -22.07 0.53 11.00
C ASP A 120 -21.25 0.02 9.80
N PRO A 121 -19.90 -0.01 9.86
CA PRO A 121 -19.08 -0.56 8.79
C PRO A 121 -19.20 -2.08 8.58
N THR A 122 -19.64 -2.84 9.60
CA THR A 122 -19.63 -4.32 9.59
C THR A 122 -20.56 -4.94 8.54
N GLY A 123 -21.59 -4.19 8.12
CA GLY A 123 -22.56 -4.60 7.11
C GLY A 123 -22.33 -4.01 5.72
N ALA A 124 -21.24 -3.26 5.52
CA ALA A 124 -21.02 -2.52 4.29
C ALA A 124 -20.41 -3.42 3.19
N ARG A 125 -20.93 -3.28 1.97
CA ARG A 125 -20.41 -3.93 0.76
C ARG A 125 -20.05 -2.86 -0.25
N LEU A 126 -18.87 -3.01 -0.84
CA LEU A 126 -18.34 -2.09 -1.83
C LEU A 126 -18.21 -2.82 -3.17
N GLU A 127 -18.71 -2.23 -4.24
CA GLU A 127 -18.70 -2.79 -5.58
C GLU A 127 -18.10 -1.80 -6.58
N LYS A 128 -17.40 -2.34 -7.57
CA LYS A 128 -16.89 -1.62 -8.74
C LYS A 128 -17.30 -2.39 -9.99
N ASP A 129 -17.95 -1.72 -10.92
CA ASP A 129 -18.38 -2.33 -12.19
C ASP A 129 -19.17 -3.65 -12.00
N GLY A 130 -20.01 -3.71 -10.96
CA GLY A 130 -20.80 -4.90 -10.58
C GLY A 130 -20.02 -6.01 -9.87
N SER A 131 -18.72 -5.84 -9.64
CA SER A 131 -17.88 -6.79 -8.90
C SER A 131 -17.67 -6.36 -7.47
N THR A 132 -17.88 -7.28 -6.52
CA THR A 132 -17.62 -7.02 -5.09
C THR A 132 -16.12 -6.92 -4.83
N LEU A 133 -15.72 -5.85 -4.15
CA LEU A 133 -14.36 -5.65 -3.71
C LEU A 133 -14.13 -6.30 -2.35
N HIS A 134 -12.95 -6.90 -2.15
CA HIS A 134 -12.59 -7.47 -0.86
C HIS A 134 -11.97 -6.37 0.02
N LEU A 135 -12.58 -6.07 1.17
CA LEU A 135 -12.17 -4.91 1.99
C LEU A 135 -10.75 -5.00 2.57
N SER A 136 -10.17 -6.20 2.61
CA SER A 136 -8.76 -6.39 2.99
C SER A 136 -7.76 -5.98 1.90
N GLN A 137 -8.22 -5.75 0.67
CA GLN A 137 -7.36 -5.25 -0.41
C GLN A 137 -7.05 -3.77 -0.19
N THR A 138 -5.89 -3.35 -0.66
CA THR A 138 -5.60 -1.95 -0.92
C THR A 138 -6.38 -1.44 -2.12
N VAL A 139 -6.54 -0.12 -2.23
CA VAL A 139 -7.20 0.53 -3.37
C VAL A 139 -6.54 0.14 -4.70
N GLU A 140 -5.21 0.05 -4.74
CA GLU A 140 -4.47 -0.37 -5.93
C GLU A 140 -4.64 -1.86 -6.28
N GLU A 141 -4.64 -2.76 -5.28
CA GLU A 141 -4.88 -4.20 -5.50
C GLU A 141 -6.29 -4.48 -6.03
N ALA A 142 -7.24 -3.62 -5.65
CA ALA A 142 -8.61 -3.65 -6.16
C ALA A 142 -8.75 -3.04 -7.56
N GLY A 143 -7.65 -2.58 -8.18
CA GLY A 143 -7.65 -1.98 -9.51
C GLY A 143 -8.42 -0.66 -9.60
N ILE A 144 -8.53 0.07 -8.48
CA ILE A 144 -9.24 1.35 -8.41
C ILE A 144 -8.30 2.47 -8.85
N VAL A 145 -8.79 3.34 -9.72
CA VAL A 145 -8.13 4.56 -10.20
C VAL A 145 -8.90 5.81 -9.79
N SER A 146 -8.31 6.99 -10.02
CA SER A 146 -9.02 8.25 -9.73
C SER A 146 -10.26 8.37 -10.61
N GLU A 147 -11.31 8.96 -10.04
CA GLU A 147 -12.63 9.20 -10.62
C GLU A 147 -13.50 7.95 -10.81
N ASP A 148 -13.03 6.78 -10.39
CA ASP A 148 -13.86 5.58 -10.34
C ASP A 148 -15.10 5.80 -9.47
N ARG A 149 -16.23 5.27 -9.97
CA ARG A 149 -17.50 5.18 -9.24
C ARG A 149 -17.62 3.83 -8.56
N LEU A 150 -17.83 3.86 -7.25
CA LEU A 150 -18.04 2.69 -6.42
C LEU A 150 -19.47 2.71 -5.90
N MET A 151 -20.12 1.55 -5.88
CA MET A 151 -21.43 1.38 -5.24
C MET A 151 -21.22 0.84 -3.83
N CYS A 152 -21.80 1.52 -2.85
CA CYS A 152 -21.77 1.11 -1.45
C CYS A 152 -23.18 0.78 -0.98
N THR A 153 -23.35 -0.44 -0.46
CA THR A 153 -24.62 -0.93 0.09
C THR A 153 -24.42 -1.42 1.53
N TRP A 154 -25.48 -1.37 2.34
CA TRP A 154 -25.51 -1.93 3.69
C TRP A 154 -26.49 -3.09 3.78
N ARG A 155 -26.17 -4.12 4.57
CA ARG A 155 -27.04 -5.29 4.77
C ARG A 155 -28.48 -4.96 5.20
N ASP A 156 -28.68 -3.88 5.95
CA ASP A 156 -30.02 -3.49 6.43
C ASP A 156 -30.89 -2.85 5.32
N GLU A 157 -30.33 -2.65 4.12
CA GLU A 157 -31.00 -2.04 2.96
C GLU A 157 -31.22 -3.03 1.79
N LEU A 158 -30.89 -4.31 2.01
CA LEU A 158 -31.17 -5.44 1.09
C LEU A 158 -32.39 -6.23 1.58
#